data_AF-A0A2V6G828-F1
#
_entry.id   AF-A0A2V6G828-F1
#
_cell.length_a   1.000
_cell.length_b   1.000
_cell.length_c   1.000
_cell.angle_alpha   90.00
_cell.angle_beta   90.00
_cell.angle_gamma   90.00
#
_symmetry.space_group_name_H-M   'P 1'
#
loop_
_entity.id
_entity.type
_entity.pdbx_description
1 polymer ?
#
loop_
_entity_poly.entity_id
_entity_poly.type
_entity_poly.pdbx_seq_one_letter_code
_entity_poly.pdbx_strand_id
1 'polypeptide(L)'
;MRFRYFGVELITAFLFFAVWRAFPWPLALAYWVFVSLVIIATFVDFEHFIIPDQVTIGGTIAGIVASFLVPELMNTESRLAAAVRALLAAALGYIVLLLVLEAGKLAFGKKRIRLDGPTPFTWKRHGDDAEFVLGAEQSLWSDYFAREKDRLLLKCEDAKIDNHVHNKVTLEFYYNRVTAEDQTLMLDDINEISGTALEVVIPREAMGRGDLKFLAAIGAFLGWRAVLFSVFAGSLAGSLVGLFTLLVGKRVWSAKLPFGPYLALGALAWMFFGDAFVRWYIGVVSPP
;
A
#
# COMPACT_ATOMS: atom_id res chain seq x y z
N MET A 1 9.11 -7.56 -22.37
CA MET A 1 8.25 -8.56 -21.70
C MET A 1 8.98 -9.85 -21.31
N ARG A 2 9.71 -10.56 -22.20
CA ARG A 2 10.35 -11.87 -21.90
C ARG A 2 11.37 -11.90 -20.73
N PHE A 3 12.19 -10.86 -20.56
CA PHE A 3 13.20 -10.82 -19.50
C PHE A 3 12.60 -10.74 -18.07
N ARG A 4 11.40 -10.17 -17.93
CA ARG A 4 10.72 -10.07 -16.62
C ARG A 4 10.18 -11.42 -16.18
N TYR A 5 9.51 -12.14 -17.07
CA TYR A 5 9.01 -13.50 -16.79
C TYR A 5 10.14 -14.44 -16.38
N PHE A 6 11.27 -14.40 -17.10
CA PHE A 6 12.46 -15.17 -16.72
C PHE A 6 12.95 -14.84 -15.31
N GLY A 7 12.96 -13.56 -14.92
CA GLY A 7 13.31 -13.14 -13.57
C GLY A 7 12.37 -13.67 -12.50
N VAL A 8 11.05 -13.61 -12.73
CA VAL A 8 10.04 -14.15 -11.81
C VAL A 8 10.21 -15.66 -11.65
N GLU A 9 10.38 -16.38 -12.75
CA GLU A 9 10.58 -17.83 -12.76
C GLU A 9 11.85 -18.23 -12.00
N LEU A 10 12.96 -17.50 -12.22
CA LEU A 10 14.22 -17.76 -11.52
C LEU A 10 14.11 -17.52 -10.02
N ILE A 11 13.48 -16.41 -9.60
CA ILE A 11 13.22 -16.10 -8.19
C ILE A 11 12.33 -17.17 -7.57
N THR A 12 11.28 -17.61 -8.29
CA THR A 12 10.37 -18.66 -7.82
C THR A 12 11.10 -19.98 -7.61
N ALA A 13 11.88 -20.42 -8.60
CA ALA A 13 12.68 -21.64 -8.51
C ALA A 13 13.68 -21.58 -7.36
N PHE A 14 14.37 -20.44 -7.20
CA PHE A 14 15.31 -20.23 -6.10
C PHE A 14 14.63 -20.30 -4.73
N LEU A 15 13.54 -19.56 -4.54
CA LEU A 15 12.83 -19.53 -3.25
C LEU A 15 12.20 -20.89 -2.94
N PHE A 16 11.66 -21.60 -3.94
CA PHE A 16 11.12 -22.94 -3.74
C PHE A 16 12.19 -23.93 -3.32
N PHE A 17 13.35 -23.89 -3.97
CA PHE A 17 14.49 -24.70 -3.59
C PHE A 17 14.99 -24.37 -2.18
N ALA A 18 15.07 -23.08 -1.84
CA ALA A 18 15.47 -22.64 -0.51
C ALA A 18 14.50 -23.12 0.58
N VAL A 19 13.19 -23.01 0.35
CA VAL A 19 12.14 -23.54 1.24
C VAL A 19 12.28 -25.05 1.41
N TRP A 20 12.47 -25.79 0.31
CA TRP A 20 12.64 -27.25 0.37
C TRP A 20 13.87 -27.67 1.17
N ARG A 21 14.95 -26.88 1.14
CA ARG A 21 16.15 -27.17 1.93
C ARG A 21 16.06 -26.74 3.39
N ALA A 22 15.27 -25.72 3.70
CA ALA A 22 15.18 -25.16 5.04
C ALA A 22 14.13 -25.86 5.93
N PHE A 23 13.07 -26.41 5.34
CA PHE A 23 11.92 -26.91 6.10
C PHE A 23 11.58 -28.38 5.81
N PRO A 24 10.98 -29.10 6.78
CA PRO A 24 10.38 -30.41 6.55
C PRO A 24 9.32 -30.36 5.45
N TRP A 25 9.11 -31.49 4.76
CA TRP A 25 8.24 -31.53 3.58
C TRP A 25 6.81 -31.00 3.79
N PRO A 26 6.10 -31.20 4.94
CA PRO A 26 4.76 -30.65 5.11
C PRO A 26 4.76 -29.11 5.18
N LEU A 27 5.71 -28.52 5.91
CA LEU A 27 5.89 -27.07 5.97
C LEU A 27 6.34 -26.52 4.63
N ALA A 28 7.24 -27.21 3.93
CA ALA A 28 7.76 -26.77 2.65
C ALA A 28 6.62 -26.60 1.62
N LEU A 29 5.67 -27.54 1.58
CA LEU A 29 4.50 -27.44 0.69
C LEU A 29 3.61 -26.23 1.04
N ALA A 30 3.33 -26.01 2.33
CA ALA A 30 2.56 -24.84 2.77
C ALA A 30 3.29 -23.53 2.45
N TYR A 31 4.60 -23.49 2.65
CA TYR A 31 5.42 -22.32 2.35
C TYR A 31 5.61 -22.07 0.85
N TRP A 32 5.54 -23.08 -0.02
CA TRP A 32 5.48 -22.83 -1.46
C TRP A 32 4.21 -22.07 -1.86
N VAL A 33 3.06 -22.39 -1.26
CA VAL A 33 1.84 -21.61 -1.46
C VAL A 33 2.03 -20.17 -0.97
N PHE A 34 2.57 -20.00 0.25
CA PHE A 34 2.84 -18.68 0.81
C PHE A 34 3.81 -17.86 -0.07
N VAL A 35 4.94 -18.44 -0.46
CA VAL A 35 5.96 -17.79 -1.32
C VAL A 35 5.36 -17.42 -2.66
N SER A 36 4.50 -18.26 -3.25
CA SER A 36 3.79 -17.93 -4.49
C SER A 36 2.92 -16.68 -4.32
N LEU A 37 2.16 -16.61 -3.22
CA LEU A 37 1.34 -15.43 -2.91
C LEU A 37 2.20 -14.18 -2.69
N VAL A 38 3.33 -14.31 -2.00
CA VAL A 38 4.29 -13.21 -1.77
C VAL A 38 4.88 -12.70 -3.08
N ILE A 39 5.31 -13.60 -3.97
CA ILE A 39 5.84 -13.24 -5.29
C ILE A 39 4.76 -12.51 -6.09
N ILE A 40 3.56 -13.08 -6.21
CA ILE A 40 2.45 -12.46 -6.96
C ILE A 40 2.13 -11.08 -6.37
N ALA A 41 1.97 -10.97 -5.04
CA ALA A 41 1.70 -9.71 -4.37
C ALA A 41 2.79 -8.68 -4.67
N THR A 42 4.06 -9.07 -4.60
CA THR A 42 5.21 -8.18 -4.82
C THR A 42 5.26 -7.65 -6.26
N PHE A 43 5.12 -8.52 -7.25
CA PHE A 43 5.18 -8.11 -8.66
C PHE A 43 3.95 -7.31 -9.09
N VAL A 44 2.75 -7.69 -8.63
CA VAL A 44 1.54 -6.92 -8.93
C VAL A 44 1.58 -5.56 -8.26
N ASP A 45 2.05 -5.45 -7.02
CA ASP A 45 2.16 -4.16 -6.32
C ASP A 45 3.23 -3.25 -6.95
N PHE A 46 4.35 -3.80 -7.43
CA PHE A 46 5.34 -3.01 -8.17
C PHE A 46 4.81 -2.44 -9.50
N GLU A 47 3.86 -3.13 -10.13
CA GLU A 47 3.30 -2.69 -11.41
C GLU A 47 2.08 -1.79 -11.26
N HIS A 48 1.19 -2.10 -10.33
CA HIS A 48 -0.13 -1.49 -10.23
C HIS A 48 -0.36 -0.75 -8.91
N PHE A 49 0.60 -0.76 -7.97
CA PHE A 49 0.48 -0.16 -6.63
C PHE A 49 -0.76 -0.63 -5.84
N ILE A 50 -1.24 -1.84 -6.16
CA ILE A 50 -2.38 -2.50 -5.53
C ILE A 50 -2.06 -3.99 -5.33
N ILE A 51 -2.59 -4.57 -4.25
CA ILE A 51 -2.56 -6.02 -4.02
C ILE A 51 -3.99 -6.56 -4.21
N PRO A 52 -4.21 -7.47 -5.17
CA PRO A 52 -5.54 -7.97 -5.49
C PRO A 52 -6.15 -8.78 -4.34
N ASP A 53 -7.47 -8.68 -4.19
CA ASP A 53 -8.22 -9.33 -3.11
C ASP A 53 -8.12 -10.86 -3.16
N GLN A 54 -7.96 -11.44 -4.36
CA GLN A 54 -7.74 -12.88 -4.54
C GLN A 54 -6.43 -13.33 -3.88
N VAL A 55 -5.38 -12.52 -3.92
CA VAL A 55 -4.10 -12.84 -3.28
C VAL A 55 -4.16 -12.61 -1.78
N THR A 56 -4.82 -11.55 -1.33
CA THR A 56 -4.86 -11.20 0.09
C THR A 56 -5.90 -11.98 0.89
N ILE A 57 -7.18 -11.90 0.51
CA ILE A 57 -8.27 -12.63 1.18
C ILE A 57 -8.12 -14.12 0.90
N GLY A 58 -7.88 -14.49 -0.37
CA GLY A 58 -7.61 -15.88 -0.73
C GLY A 58 -6.37 -16.42 -0.03
N GLY A 59 -5.31 -15.62 0.10
CA GLY A 59 -4.12 -15.97 0.88
C GLY A 59 -4.40 -16.16 2.38
N THR A 60 -5.25 -15.32 2.98
CA THR A 60 -5.65 -15.47 4.38
C THR A 60 -6.41 -16.78 4.60
N ILE A 61 -7.37 -17.09 3.72
CA ILE A 61 -8.11 -18.35 3.76
C ILE A 61 -7.15 -19.54 3.57
N ALA A 62 -6.26 -19.46 2.56
CA ALA A 62 -5.27 -20.49 2.30
C ALA A 62 -4.34 -20.71 3.51
N GLY A 63 -3.93 -19.65 4.21
CA GLY A 63 -3.10 -19.74 5.41
C GLY A 63 -3.80 -20.42 6.59
N ILE A 64 -5.09 -20.12 6.79
CA ILE A 64 -5.89 -20.79 7.84
C ILE A 64 -6.06 -22.28 7.50
N VAL A 65 -6.36 -22.60 6.24
CA VAL A 65 -6.48 -23.99 5.77
C VAL A 65 -5.14 -24.72 5.89
N ALA A 66 -4.05 -24.09 5.46
CA ALA A 66 -2.70 -24.65 5.57
C ALA A 66 -2.33 -24.90 7.03
N SER A 67 -2.67 -23.97 7.95
CA SER A 67 -2.43 -24.14 9.38
C SER A 67 -3.26 -25.26 9.99
N PHE A 68 -4.48 -25.48 9.52
CA PHE A 68 -5.29 -26.64 9.94
C PHE A 68 -4.68 -27.96 9.47
N LEU A 69 -4.18 -28.02 8.22
CA LEU A 69 -3.57 -29.21 7.64
C LEU A 69 -2.16 -29.49 8.19
N VAL A 70 -1.41 -28.43 8.50
CA VAL A 70 -0.03 -28.45 8.99
C VAL A 70 0.06 -27.62 10.28
N PRO A 71 -0.33 -28.20 11.43
CA PRO A 71 -0.38 -27.47 12.71
C PRO A 71 0.96 -26.88 13.17
N GLU A 72 2.06 -27.48 12.71
CA GLU A 72 3.43 -27.05 12.95
C GLU A 72 3.69 -25.60 12.51
N LEU A 73 2.95 -25.08 11.50
CA LEU A 73 3.02 -23.66 11.10
C LEU A 73 2.72 -22.71 12.26
N MET A 74 1.89 -23.13 13.21
CA MET A 74 1.47 -22.35 14.37
C MET A 74 2.12 -22.84 15.67
N ASN A 75 3.21 -23.61 15.58
CA ASN A 75 3.94 -24.18 16.71
C ASN A 75 2.99 -24.92 17.69
N THR A 76 2.15 -25.80 17.16
CA THR A 76 1.21 -26.62 17.94
C THR A 76 0.96 -27.95 17.26
N GLU A 77 0.55 -28.96 18.03
CA GLU A 77 0.19 -30.28 17.51
C GLU A 77 -1.32 -30.37 17.18
N SER A 78 -2.14 -29.50 17.76
CA SER A 78 -3.60 -29.53 17.57
C SER A 78 -4.02 -28.73 16.34
N ARG A 79 -4.71 -29.39 15.39
CA ARG A 79 -5.24 -28.76 14.17
C ARG A 79 -6.20 -27.62 14.47
N LEU A 80 -7.07 -27.79 15.47
CA LEU A 80 -8.01 -26.76 15.86
C LEU A 80 -7.29 -25.58 16.52
N ALA A 81 -6.31 -25.85 17.39
CA ALA A 81 -5.50 -24.80 17.98
C ALA A 81 -4.71 -24.03 16.91
N ALA A 82 -4.20 -24.71 15.89
CA ALA A 82 -3.50 -24.08 14.77
C ALA A 82 -4.41 -23.17 13.97
N ALA A 83 -5.61 -23.63 13.57
CA ALA A 83 -6.58 -22.81 12.86
C ALA A 83 -6.98 -21.56 13.66
N VAL A 84 -7.22 -21.70 14.97
CA VAL A 84 -7.54 -20.57 15.85
C VAL A 84 -6.35 -19.60 15.96
N ARG A 85 -5.12 -20.10 16.16
CA ARG A 85 -3.92 -19.25 16.19
C ARG A 85 -3.70 -18.50 14.88
N ALA A 86 -3.90 -19.16 13.74
CA ALA A 86 -3.81 -18.54 12.42
C ALA A 86 -4.86 -17.45 12.23
N LEU A 87 -6.11 -17.70 12.64
CA LEU A 87 -7.19 -16.70 12.60
C LEU A 87 -6.87 -15.49 13.48
N LEU A 88 -6.39 -15.72 14.72
CA LEU A 88 -6.01 -14.65 15.64
C LEU A 88 -4.81 -13.86 15.10
N ALA A 89 -3.81 -14.53 14.53
CA ALA A 89 -2.67 -13.89 13.92
C ALA A 89 -3.07 -13.06 12.68
N ALA A 90 -3.99 -13.56 11.85
CA ALA A 90 -4.54 -12.82 10.72
C ALA A 90 -5.30 -11.56 11.18
N ALA A 91 -6.16 -11.71 12.19
CA ALA A 91 -6.88 -10.58 12.80
C ALA A 91 -5.90 -9.55 13.37
N LEU A 92 -4.87 -10.00 14.09
CA LEU A 92 -3.82 -9.13 14.60
C LEU A 92 -3.11 -8.38 13.45
N GLY A 93 -2.75 -9.07 12.36
CA GLY A 93 -2.14 -8.44 11.19
C GLY A 93 -3.00 -7.32 10.62
N TYR A 94 -4.29 -7.58 10.44
CA TYR A 94 -5.21 -6.55 9.98
C TYR A 94 -5.30 -5.36 10.94
N ILE A 95 -5.46 -5.64 12.24
CA ILE A 95 -5.62 -4.61 13.28
C ILE A 95 -4.35 -3.77 13.45
N VAL A 96 -3.17 -4.38 13.48
CA VAL A 96 -1.90 -3.66 13.66
C VAL A 96 -1.69 -2.63 12.55
N LEU A 97 -1.87 -3.01 11.28
CA LEU A 97 -1.74 -2.04 10.19
C LEU A 97 -2.90 -1.05 10.14
N LEU A 98 -4.10 -1.43 10.57
CA LEU A 98 -5.20 -0.48 10.72
C LEU A 98 -4.85 0.61 11.75
N LEU A 99 -4.29 0.23 12.90
CA LEU A 99 -3.85 1.18 13.93
C LEU A 99 -2.72 2.07 13.41
N VAL A 100 -1.73 1.51 12.71
CA VAL A 100 -0.65 2.30 12.08
C VAL A 100 -1.23 3.29 11.05
N LEU A 101 -2.21 2.85 10.26
CA LEU A 101 -2.89 3.70 9.29
C LEU A 101 -3.67 4.84 9.95
N GLU A 102 -4.41 4.55 11.01
CA GLU A 102 -5.17 5.56 11.76
C GLU A 102 -4.25 6.54 12.49
N ALA A 103 -3.18 6.04 13.12
CA ALA A 103 -2.15 6.87 13.74
C ALA A 103 -1.45 7.75 12.70
N GLY A 104 -1.12 7.22 11.52
CA GLY A 104 -0.56 7.98 10.42
C GLY A 104 -1.51 9.08 9.93
N LYS A 105 -2.81 8.79 9.78
CA LYS A 105 -3.81 9.80 9.43
C LYS A 105 -3.90 10.92 10.47
N LEU A 106 -3.81 10.56 11.76
CA LEU A 106 -3.85 11.52 12.86
C LEU A 106 -2.57 12.38 12.90
N ALA A 107 -1.41 11.76 12.74
CA ALA A 107 -0.10 12.42 12.80
C ALA A 107 0.19 13.33 11.60
N PHE A 108 -0.21 12.91 10.39
CA PHE A 108 0.09 13.65 9.15
C PHE A 108 -1.03 14.60 8.70
N GLY A 109 -2.23 14.54 9.30
CA GLY A 109 -3.34 15.46 9.06
C GLY A 109 -3.85 15.50 7.61
N LYS A 110 -5.04 16.05 7.40
CA LYS A 110 -5.43 16.48 6.05
C LYS A 110 -4.57 17.70 5.73
N LYS A 111 -3.70 17.66 4.71
CA LYS A 111 -2.99 18.86 4.24
C LYS A 111 -4.03 19.80 3.62
N ARG A 112 -4.65 20.63 4.45
CA ARG A 112 -5.50 21.74 4.03
C ARG A 112 -4.55 22.88 3.70
N ILE A 113 -4.41 23.18 2.42
CA ILE A 113 -3.70 24.40 2.02
C ILE A 113 -4.77 25.48 2.07
N ARG A 114 -4.78 26.20 3.19
CA ARG A 114 -5.64 27.38 3.33
C ARG A 114 -4.95 28.49 2.55
N LEU A 115 -5.60 28.92 1.48
CA LEU A 115 -5.11 30.00 0.65
C LEU A 115 -5.21 31.32 1.45
N ASP A 116 -4.25 32.22 1.28
CA ASP A 116 -4.21 33.51 1.99
C ASP A 116 -5.40 34.43 1.62
N GLY A 117 -6.09 34.10 0.53
CA GLY A 117 -7.34 34.72 0.09
C GLY A 117 -7.95 33.98 -1.11
N PRO A 118 -9.04 34.51 -1.70
CA PRO A 118 -9.60 33.99 -2.94
C PRO A 118 -8.52 33.99 -4.03
N THR A 119 -8.12 32.80 -4.47
CA THR A 119 -6.98 32.61 -5.38
C THR A 119 -7.49 32.06 -6.71
N PRO A 120 -7.14 32.68 -7.86
CA PRO A 120 -7.55 32.16 -9.15
C PRO A 120 -6.90 30.79 -9.40
N PHE A 121 -7.68 29.87 -9.93
CA PHE A 121 -7.20 28.58 -10.39
C PHE A 121 -7.58 28.34 -11.84
N THR A 122 -6.79 27.51 -12.52
CA THR A 122 -7.08 27.07 -13.89
C THR A 122 -6.60 25.65 -14.07
N TRP A 123 -7.50 24.79 -14.52
CA TRP A 123 -7.22 23.46 -15.02
C TRP A 123 -7.40 23.49 -16.53
N LYS A 124 -6.37 23.10 -17.29
CA LYS A 124 -6.42 23.13 -18.75
C LYS A 124 -5.81 21.88 -19.34
N ARG A 125 -6.54 21.20 -20.22
CA ARG A 125 -6.05 20.00 -20.88
C ARG A 125 -4.98 20.35 -21.92
N HIS A 126 -3.90 19.58 -21.96
CA HIS A 126 -2.83 19.70 -22.94
C HIS A 126 -2.35 18.32 -23.40
N GLY A 127 -2.99 17.81 -24.47
CA GLY A 127 -2.69 16.47 -25.00
C GLY A 127 -3.21 15.36 -24.07
N ASP A 128 -2.29 14.51 -23.60
CA ASP A 128 -2.56 13.34 -22.75
C ASP A 128 -2.56 13.66 -21.24
N ASP A 129 -2.23 14.90 -20.86
CA ASP A 129 -2.24 15.37 -19.47
C ASP A 129 -2.92 16.75 -19.37
N ALA A 130 -3.00 17.31 -18.16
CA ALA A 130 -3.52 18.66 -17.94
C ALA A 130 -2.57 19.48 -17.07
N GLU A 131 -2.61 20.80 -17.24
CA GLU A 131 -1.94 21.73 -16.34
C GLU A 131 -2.94 22.22 -15.29
N PHE A 132 -2.51 22.27 -14.04
CA PHE A 132 -3.26 22.87 -12.94
C PHE A 132 -2.44 23.99 -12.32
N VAL A 133 -2.98 25.21 -12.44
CA VAL A 133 -2.41 26.45 -11.94
C VAL A 133 -3.27 26.93 -10.78
N LEU A 134 -2.64 27.23 -9.64
CA LEU A 134 -3.29 27.77 -8.46
C LEU A 134 -2.49 29.00 -7.99
N GLY A 135 -2.99 30.19 -8.31
CA GLY A 135 -2.27 31.44 -8.07
C GLY A 135 -0.98 31.51 -8.90
N ALA A 136 0.17 31.54 -8.22
CA ALA A 136 1.49 31.57 -8.86
C ALA A 136 2.14 30.17 -9.01
N GLU A 137 1.54 29.13 -8.43
CA GLU A 137 2.04 27.76 -8.54
C GLU A 137 1.46 27.07 -9.78
N GLN A 138 2.34 26.61 -10.67
CA GLN A 138 1.99 25.79 -11.84
C GLN A 138 2.51 24.38 -11.62
N SER A 139 1.67 23.38 -11.90
CA SER A 139 2.00 21.97 -11.73
C SER A 139 1.21 21.11 -12.71
N LEU A 140 1.67 19.88 -12.95
CA LEU A 140 0.95 18.94 -13.80
C LEU A 140 -0.22 18.34 -13.01
N TRP A 141 -1.30 18.02 -13.71
CA TRP A 141 -2.48 17.44 -13.11
C TRP A 141 -2.18 16.06 -12.50
N SER A 142 -1.37 15.27 -13.20
CA SER A 142 -0.84 14.01 -12.68
C SER A 142 -0.13 14.14 -11.33
N ASP A 143 0.41 15.31 -11.00
CA ASP A 143 1.16 15.51 -9.74
C ASP A 143 0.24 15.48 -8.50
N TYR A 144 -1.05 15.78 -8.68
CA TYR A 144 -2.03 15.79 -7.58
C TYR A 144 -2.69 14.44 -7.32
N PHE A 145 -2.69 13.54 -8.32
CA PHE A 145 -3.39 12.26 -8.27
C PHE A 145 -2.42 11.11 -8.50
N ALA A 146 -2.04 10.43 -7.43
CA ALA A 146 -1.17 9.26 -7.51
C ALA A 146 -1.97 7.96 -7.70
N ARG A 147 -3.28 7.97 -7.44
CA ARG A 147 -4.20 6.82 -7.55
C ARG A 147 -5.52 7.27 -8.16
N GLU A 148 -6.22 6.37 -8.85
CA GLU A 148 -7.56 6.63 -9.40
C GLU A 148 -8.58 7.11 -8.35
N LYS A 149 -8.40 6.73 -7.09
CA LYS A 149 -9.29 7.11 -5.97
C LYS A 149 -8.85 8.35 -5.21
N ASP A 150 -7.67 8.89 -5.52
CA ASP A 150 -7.26 10.16 -4.93
C ASP A 150 -8.22 11.24 -5.39
N ARG A 151 -8.50 12.19 -4.49
CA ARG A 151 -9.42 13.28 -4.76
C ARG A 151 -8.79 14.61 -4.36
N LEU A 152 -9.10 15.65 -5.11
CA LEU A 152 -8.77 17.03 -4.77
C LEU A 152 -10.08 17.77 -4.60
N LEU A 153 -10.32 18.26 -3.38
CA LEU A 153 -11.49 19.06 -3.08
C LEU A 153 -11.12 20.53 -3.18
N LEU A 154 -11.74 21.22 -4.13
CA LEU A 154 -11.55 22.63 -4.36
C LEU A 154 -12.83 23.36 -3.99
N LYS A 155 -12.80 24.08 -2.86
CA LYS A 155 -13.91 24.97 -2.51
C LYS A 155 -13.74 26.26 -3.29
N CYS A 156 -14.71 26.57 -4.13
CA CYS A 156 -14.64 27.71 -5.04
C CYS A 156 -15.69 28.74 -4.67
N GLU A 157 -15.34 30.02 -4.80
CA GLU A 157 -16.33 31.11 -4.78
C GLU A 157 -17.10 31.14 -6.11
N ASP A 158 -16.39 30.94 -7.21
CA ASP A 158 -16.93 30.70 -8.54
C ASP A 158 -16.10 29.62 -9.25
N ALA A 159 -16.75 28.86 -10.11
CA ALA A 159 -16.08 27.93 -11.01
C ALA A 159 -16.82 27.89 -12.34
N LYS A 160 -16.07 27.98 -13.43
CA LYS A 160 -16.54 27.84 -14.79
C LYS A 160 -16.00 26.53 -15.36
N ILE A 161 -16.91 25.63 -15.73
CA ILE A 161 -16.59 24.37 -16.42
C ILE A 161 -17.09 24.54 -17.86
N ASP A 162 -16.16 24.63 -18.82
CA ASP A 162 -16.43 25.03 -20.19
C ASP A 162 -17.29 26.30 -20.29
N ASN A 163 -18.60 26.17 -20.60
CA ASN A 163 -19.53 27.31 -20.75
C ASN A 163 -20.50 27.51 -19.57
N HIS A 164 -20.47 26.65 -18.55
CA HIS A 164 -21.36 26.74 -17.40
C HIS A 164 -20.64 27.33 -16.20
N VAL A 165 -21.27 28.32 -15.56
CA VAL A 165 -20.74 29.00 -14.37
C VAL A 165 -21.51 28.51 -13.14
N HIS A 166 -20.76 28.06 -12.14
CA HIS A 166 -21.23 27.59 -10.86
C HIS A 166 -20.74 28.55 -9.76
N ASN A 167 -21.64 29.02 -8.91
CA ASN A 167 -21.31 29.93 -7.81
C ASN A 167 -21.33 29.16 -6.49
N LYS A 168 -20.33 29.39 -5.63
CA LYS A 168 -20.15 28.74 -4.32
C LYS A 168 -20.20 27.21 -4.38
N VAL A 169 -19.48 26.64 -5.33
CA VAL A 169 -19.43 25.20 -5.56
C VAL A 169 -18.19 24.57 -4.91
N THR A 170 -18.32 23.33 -4.45
CA THR A 170 -17.16 22.50 -4.14
C THR A 170 -16.93 21.54 -5.31
N LEU A 171 -15.81 21.70 -6.00
CA LEU A 171 -15.40 20.77 -7.04
C LEU A 171 -14.66 19.60 -6.39
N GLU A 172 -15.19 18.40 -6.56
CA GLU A 172 -14.51 17.16 -6.19
C GLU A 172 -13.86 16.56 -7.44
N PHE A 173 -12.56 16.82 -7.59
CA PHE A 173 -11.78 16.29 -8.67
C PHE A 173 -11.26 14.89 -8.35
N TYR A 174 -11.32 14.02 -9.33
CA TYR A 174 -10.56 12.78 -9.47
C TYR A 174 -9.63 12.92 -10.69
N TYR A 175 -8.75 11.95 -10.91
CA TYR A 175 -7.83 11.98 -12.05
C TYR A 175 -8.54 12.18 -13.40
N ASN A 176 -9.66 11.47 -13.62
CA ASN A 176 -10.38 11.44 -14.90
C ASN A 176 -11.76 12.11 -14.91
N ARG A 177 -12.22 12.64 -13.76
CA ARG A 177 -13.56 13.22 -13.65
C ARG A 177 -13.60 14.33 -12.61
N VAL A 178 -14.54 15.24 -12.76
CA VAL A 178 -14.87 16.25 -11.76
C VAL A 178 -16.34 16.14 -11.41
N THR A 179 -16.64 16.18 -10.12
CA THR A 179 -18.02 16.27 -9.63
C THR A 179 -18.24 17.69 -9.10
N ALA A 180 -19.22 18.37 -9.69
CA ALA A 180 -19.70 19.67 -9.25
C ALA A 180 -21.13 19.47 -8.75
N GLU A 181 -21.34 19.62 -7.44
CA GLU A 181 -22.62 19.34 -6.78
C GLU A 181 -23.07 17.89 -7.00
N ASP A 182 -24.12 17.66 -7.81
CA ASP A 182 -24.64 16.32 -8.16
C ASP A 182 -24.29 15.89 -9.59
N GLN A 183 -23.58 16.74 -10.35
CA GLN A 183 -23.20 16.44 -11.73
C GLN A 183 -21.75 15.95 -11.80
N THR A 184 -21.55 14.75 -12.32
CA THR A 184 -20.22 14.19 -12.60
C THR A 184 -19.92 14.30 -14.08
N LEU A 185 -18.81 14.94 -14.41
CA LEU A 185 -18.32 15.16 -15.77
C LEU A 185 -16.97 14.48 -15.94
N MET A 186 -16.73 13.85 -17.09
CA MET A 186 -15.41 13.30 -17.41
C MET A 186 -14.48 14.43 -17.84
N LEU A 187 -13.27 14.46 -17.28
CA LEU A 187 -12.26 15.46 -17.63
C LEU A 187 -11.78 15.29 -19.09
N ASP A 188 -11.93 14.09 -19.65
CA ASP A 188 -11.65 13.82 -21.06
C ASP A 188 -12.59 14.59 -22.02
N ASP A 189 -13.75 15.05 -21.54
CA ASP A 189 -14.71 15.81 -22.35
C ASP A 189 -14.61 17.32 -22.13
N ILE A 190 -13.76 17.76 -21.19
CA ILE A 190 -13.62 19.16 -20.77
C ILE A 190 -12.28 19.71 -21.25
N ASN A 191 -12.29 20.92 -21.80
CA ASN A 191 -11.06 21.57 -22.25
C ASN A 191 -10.43 22.44 -21.17
N GLU A 192 -11.26 23.15 -20.41
CA GLU A 192 -10.81 24.13 -19.44
C GLU A 192 -11.80 24.27 -18.28
N ILE A 193 -11.27 24.33 -17.06
CA ILE A 193 -12.01 24.68 -15.85
C ILE A 193 -11.25 25.81 -15.17
N SER A 194 -11.92 26.90 -14.85
CA SER A 194 -11.29 28.05 -14.21
C SER A 194 -12.21 28.66 -13.16
N GLY A 195 -11.65 29.43 -12.24
CA GLY A 195 -12.44 30.09 -11.20
C GLY A 195 -11.60 30.55 -10.03
N THR A 196 -12.25 30.82 -8.92
CA THR A 196 -11.61 31.35 -7.71
C THR A 196 -11.73 30.35 -6.57
N ALA A 197 -10.60 29.78 -6.15
CA ALA A 197 -10.51 28.84 -5.06
C ALA A 197 -10.32 29.56 -3.71
N LEU A 198 -11.06 29.10 -2.70
CA LEU A 198 -10.99 29.57 -1.31
C LEU A 198 -10.20 28.59 -0.43
N GLU A 199 -10.31 27.29 -0.70
CA GLU A 199 -9.64 26.24 0.08
C GLU A 199 -9.33 25.06 -0.83
N VAL A 200 -8.10 24.53 -0.72
CA VAL A 200 -7.71 23.29 -1.38
C VAL A 200 -7.46 22.22 -0.33
N VAL A 201 -8.21 21.12 -0.42
CA VAL A 201 -8.06 19.98 0.48
C VAL A 201 -7.69 18.75 -0.34
N ILE A 202 -6.49 18.25 -0.12
CA ILE A 202 -6.02 16.99 -0.69
C ILE A 202 -6.07 15.94 0.44
N PRO A 203 -7.09 15.06 0.48
CA PRO A 203 -7.15 14.01 1.48
C PRO A 203 -6.05 12.99 1.20
N ARG A 204 -5.03 12.94 2.07
CA ARG A 204 -3.99 11.91 1.96
C ARG A 204 -4.53 10.58 2.48
N GLU A 205 -4.76 9.63 1.58
CA GLU A 205 -4.82 8.22 1.97
C GLU A 205 -3.39 7.72 2.24
N ALA A 206 -3.08 7.51 3.52
CA ALA A 206 -1.75 7.20 4.00
C ALA A 206 -1.25 5.78 3.65
N MET A 207 -2.15 4.81 3.39
CA MET A 207 -1.78 3.44 3.01
C MET A 207 -2.93 2.72 2.30
N GLY A 208 -2.63 1.73 1.45
CA GLY A 208 -3.66 0.94 0.75
C GLY A 208 -4.29 -0.11 1.67
N ARG A 209 -5.62 -0.32 1.56
CA ARG A 209 -6.29 -1.41 2.28
C ARG A 209 -5.79 -2.82 1.88
N GLY A 210 -5.13 -2.94 0.73
CA GLY A 210 -4.48 -4.18 0.29
C GLY A 210 -3.39 -4.64 1.26
N ASP A 211 -2.57 -3.72 1.77
CA ASP A 211 -1.48 -4.03 2.70
C ASP A 211 -1.99 -4.63 4.02
N LEU A 212 -3.13 -4.11 4.53
CA LEU A 212 -3.79 -4.64 5.74
C LEU A 212 -4.20 -6.10 5.55
N LYS A 213 -4.84 -6.41 4.42
CA LYS A 213 -5.28 -7.77 4.09
C LYS A 213 -4.08 -8.68 3.81
N PHE A 214 -3.03 -8.15 3.21
CA PHE A 214 -1.82 -8.90 2.94
C PHE A 214 -1.09 -9.27 4.24
N LEU A 215 -1.00 -8.37 5.20
CA LEU A 215 -0.44 -8.68 6.51
C LEU A 215 -1.31 -9.68 7.30
N ALA A 216 -2.62 -9.65 7.11
CA ALA A 216 -3.51 -10.69 7.63
C ALA A 216 -3.15 -12.07 7.04
N ALA A 217 -2.88 -12.14 5.73
CA ALA A 217 -2.42 -13.37 5.08
C ALA A 217 -1.05 -13.83 5.62
N ILE A 218 -0.10 -12.91 5.82
CA ILE A 218 1.19 -13.21 6.46
C ILE A 218 0.98 -13.80 7.87
N GLY A 219 0.10 -13.20 8.67
CA GLY A 219 -0.24 -13.71 9.99
C GLY A 219 -0.86 -15.10 9.96
N ALA A 220 -1.71 -15.38 8.97
CA ALA A 220 -2.33 -16.69 8.80
C ALA A 220 -1.32 -17.82 8.49
N PHE A 221 -0.18 -17.51 7.85
CA PHE A 221 0.85 -18.50 7.52
C PHE A 221 1.98 -18.58 8.54
N LEU A 222 2.44 -17.44 9.07
CA LEU A 222 3.67 -17.34 9.87
C LEU A 222 3.42 -16.99 11.34
N GLY A 223 2.17 -16.71 11.70
CA GLY A 223 1.76 -16.40 13.08
C GLY A 223 2.01 -14.95 13.50
N TRP A 224 1.64 -14.65 14.74
CA TRP A 224 1.59 -13.28 15.27
C TRP A 224 2.96 -12.59 15.40
N ARG A 225 4.03 -13.36 15.66
CA ARG A 225 5.38 -12.80 15.77
C ARG A 225 5.87 -12.29 14.41
N ALA A 226 5.54 -13.01 13.35
CA ALA A 226 5.85 -12.63 11.97
C ALA A 226 5.15 -11.34 11.57
N VAL A 227 3.90 -11.13 12.03
CA VAL A 227 3.15 -9.89 11.80
C VAL A 227 3.92 -8.69 12.32
N LEU A 228 4.31 -8.71 13.59
CA LEU A 228 5.02 -7.60 14.22
C LEU A 228 6.38 -7.36 13.56
N PHE A 229 7.12 -8.43 13.30
CA PHE A 229 8.42 -8.33 12.64
C PHE A 229 8.30 -7.80 11.21
N SER A 230 7.32 -8.24 10.43
CA SER A 230 7.15 -7.83 9.04
C SER A 230 6.84 -6.33 8.93
N VAL A 231 6.02 -5.80 9.84
CA VAL A 231 5.75 -4.34 9.92
C VAL A 231 7.01 -3.57 10.30
N PHE A 232 7.75 -4.06 11.30
CA PHE A 232 8.99 -3.42 11.73
C PHE A 232 10.06 -3.45 10.63
N ALA A 233 10.37 -4.63 10.09
CA ALA A 233 11.35 -4.81 9.03
C ALA A 233 10.93 -4.05 7.75
N GLY A 234 9.63 -4.07 7.42
CA GLY A 234 9.10 -3.35 6.27
C GLY A 234 9.23 -1.83 6.40
N SER A 235 8.92 -1.28 7.59
CA SER A 235 9.09 0.15 7.85
C SER A 235 10.57 0.57 7.89
N LEU A 236 11.45 -0.27 8.46
CA LEU A 236 12.89 -0.04 8.44
C LEU A 236 13.44 -0.06 7.01
N ALA A 237 13.11 -1.06 6.20
CA ALA A 237 13.53 -1.14 4.80
C ALA A 237 13.02 0.08 3.99
N GLY A 238 11.72 0.41 4.12
CA GLY A 238 11.13 1.55 3.42
C GLY A 238 11.77 2.88 3.81
N SER A 239 12.06 3.09 5.10
CA SER A 239 12.74 4.30 5.58
C SER A 239 14.19 4.41 5.10
N LEU A 240 14.94 3.31 5.06
CA LEU A 240 16.31 3.29 4.52
C LEU A 240 16.34 3.62 3.03
N VAL A 241 15.44 3.03 2.24
CA VAL A 241 15.32 3.34 0.81
C VAL A 241 14.89 4.79 0.60
N GLY A 242 13.92 5.28 1.40
CA GLY A 242 13.50 6.68 1.38
C GLY A 242 14.63 7.65 1.72
N LEU A 243 15.43 7.34 2.74
CA LEU A 243 16.59 8.15 3.12
C LEU A 243 17.68 8.13 2.03
N PHE A 244 17.96 6.96 1.47
CA PHE A 244 18.95 6.81 0.40
C PHE A 244 18.58 7.62 -0.84
N THR A 245 17.32 7.56 -1.26
CA THR A 245 16.83 8.34 -2.42
C THR A 245 16.92 9.85 -2.18
N LEU A 246 16.64 10.31 -0.96
CA LEU A 246 16.83 11.71 -0.54
C LEU A 246 18.30 12.15 -0.67
N LEU A 247 19.24 11.32 -0.20
CA LEU A 247 20.68 11.62 -0.22
C LEU A 247 21.27 11.66 -1.63
N VAL A 248 20.76 10.85 -2.57
CA VAL A 248 21.24 10.79 -3.96
C VAL A 248 20.75 11.99 -4.79
N GLY A 249 19.97 12.91 -4.21
CA GLY A 249 19.50 14.13 -4.90
C GLY A 249 18.47 13.86 -6.00
N LYS A 250 18.14 12.59 -6.27
CA LYS A 250 16.92 12.23 -6.99
C LYS A 250 15.76 12.52 -6.06
N ARG A 251 15.21 13.73 -6.20
CA ARG A 251 13.96 14.14 -5.58
C ARG A 251 12.85 13.29 -6.18
N VAL A 252 12.73 12.06 -5.72
CA VAL A 252 11.58 11.21 -6.00
C VAL A 252 10.44 11.82 -5.19
N TRP A 253 9.88 12.90 -5.74
CA TRP A 253 8.63 13.47 -5.27
C TRP A 253 7.61 12.36 -5.30
N SER A 254 7.15 11.94 -4.13
CA SER A 254 5.90 11.20 -3.97
C SER A 254 5.73 9.92 -4.80
N ALA A 255 6.81 9.28 -5.30
CA ALA A 255 6.68 7.88 -5.73
C ALA A 255 6.49 7.09 -4.45
N LYS A 256 5.21 6.91 -4.06
CA LYS A 256 4.81 6.07 -2.95
C LYS A 256 5.50 4.73 -3.16
N LEU A 257 6.55 4.46 -2.38
CA LEU A 257 7.17 3.15 -2.40
C LEU A 257 6.09 2.17 -1.93
N PRO A 258 5.73 1.17 -2.75
CA PRO A 258 4.69 0.22 -2.38
C PRO A 258 5.12 -0.49 -1.09
N PHE A 259 4.27 -0.44 -0.06
CA PHE A 259 4.59 -0.99 1.25
C PHE A 259 4.52 -2.53 1.23
N GLY A 260 3.70 -3.09 0.34
CA GLY A 260 3.55 -4.54 0.11
C GLY A 260 4.88 -5.28 -0.09
N PRO A 261 5.75 -4.89 -1.04
CA PRO A 261 7.08 -5.49 -1.23
C PRO A 261 7.96 -5.48 0.02
N TYR A 262 7.90 -4.44 0.84
CA TYR A 262 8.68 -4.40 2.09
C TYR A 262 8.09 -5.31 3.16
N LEU A 263 6.76 -5.40 3.25
CA LEU A 263 6.09 -6.40 4.10
C LEU A 263 6.42 -7.83 3.66
N ALA A 264 6.38 -8.08 2.35
CA ALA A 264 6.77 -9.35 1.73
C ALA A 264 8.20 -9.74 2.08
N LEU A 265 9.14 -8.79 1.96
CA LEU A 265 10.54 -9.01 2.32
C LEU A 265 10.71 -9.30 3.82
N GLY A 266 10.02 -8.54 4.68
CA GLY A 266 9.99 -8.78 6.12
C GLY A 266 9.44 -10.17 6.48
N ALA A 267 8.39 -10.61 5.77
CA ALA A 267 7.78 -11.91 5.99
C ALA A 267 8.67 -13.06 5.51
N LEU A 268 9.33 -12.93 4.35
CA LEU A 268 10.32 -13.92 3.89
C LEU A 268 11.51 -13.99 4.83
N ALA A 269 12.02 -12.84 5.31
CA ALA A 269 13.09 -12.80 6.30
C ALA A 269 12.68 -13.49 7.60
N TRP A 270 11.46 -13.25 8.09
CA TRP A 270 10.93 -13.95 9.27
C TRP A 270 10.79 -15.46 9.03
N MET A 271 10.27 -15.87 7.88
CA MET A 271 10.10 -17.28 7.54
C MET A 271 11.43 -18.04 7.67
N PHE A 272 12.51 -17.54 7.08
CA PHE A 272 13.82 -18.21 7.10
C PHE A 272 14.63 -17.98 8.39
N PHE A 273 14.52 -16.82 9.02
CA PHE A 273 15.43 -16.40 10.10
C PHE A 273 14.74 -16.06 11.42
N GLY A 274 13.42 -16.20 11.51
CA GLY A 274 12.63 -15.80 12.69
C GLY A 274 13.08 -16.48 13.98
N ASP A 275 13.36 -17.78 13.94
CA ASP A 275 13.83 -18.51 15.12
C ASP A 275 15.24 -18.08 15.56
N ALA A 276 16.13 -17.77 14.62
CA ALA A 276 17.44 -17.22 14.92
C ALA A 276 17.32 -15.83 15.55
N PHE A 277 16.43 -14.99 15.00
CA PHE A 277 16.16 -13.64 15.51
C PHE A 277 15.59 -13.67 16.94
N VAL A 278 14.61 -14.53 17.21
CA VAL A 278 14.02 -14.68 18.55
C VAL A 278 15.07 -15.13 19.57
N ARG A 279 15.90 -16.13 19.21
CA ARG A 279 16.97 -16.60 20.09
C ARG A 279 18.01 -15.52 20.39
N TRP A 280 18.42 -14.76 19.37
CA TRP A 280 19.33 -13.63 19.54
C TRP A 280 18.73 -12.57 20.47
N TYR A 281 17.47 -12.18 20.25
CA TYR A 281 16.80 -11.15 21.05
C TYR A 281 16.69 -11.57 22.53
N ILE A 282 16.28 -12.80 22.80
CA ILE A 282 16.19 -13.33 24.17
C ILE A 282 17.58 -13.35 24.83
N GLY A 283 18.63 -13.76 24.11
CA GLY A 283 19.99 -13.76 24.65
C GLY A 283 20.54 -12.38 25.00
N VAL A 284 20.09 -11.32 24.30
CA VAL A 284 20.47 -9.93 24.61
C VAL A 284 19.70 -9.40 25.83
N VAL A 285 18.40 -9.68 25.93
CA VAL A 285 17.54 -9.16 27.00
C VAL A 285 17.72 -9.91 28.32
N SER A 286 18.04 -11.20 28.24
CA SER A 286 18.27 -12.07 29.39
C SER A 286 19.60 -12.79 29.22
N PRO A 287 20.73 -12.08 29.36
CA PRO A 287 22.04 -12.71 29.41
C PRO A 287 22.09 -13.68 30.60
N PRO A 288 22.82 -14.80 30.49
CA PRO A 288 22.92 -15.81 31.55
C PRO A 288 23.53 -15.27 32.84
#